data_AF-A0A2T4MZR0-F1
#
_entry.id   AF-A0A2T4MZR0-F1
#
_cell.length_a   1.000
_cell.length_b   1.000
_cell.length_c   1.000
_cell.angle_alpha   90.00
_cell.angle_beta   90.00
_cell.angle_gamma   90.00
#
_symmetry.space_group_name_H-M   'P 1'
#
loop_
_entity.id
_entity.type
_entity.pdbx_description
1 polymer ?
#
loop_
_entity_poly.entity_id
_entity_poly.type
_entity_poly.pdbx_seq_one_letter_code
_entity_poly.pdbx_strand_id
1 'polypeptide(L)'
;MKKEDFEKYLMRNEDSTPIKMYRGFHAEEGEIEKHLENPFITFNRAVPTFTGSPHTASVYAVSPNNYEHDTGDSYGVVGIYEIAMKKPLIINESRYIDYVDIREIFGSKLETIQWQSFLEETMSKGVWNHDGCETDLDEFNDMDQDEQDMAYIETYWLCDDARVITLLKSLGYDGIASIGVSHLDEKVEDSPHYDNRICACSEYRPFNKDQVRYESNKEMVYQNKGRVISKEREVEMEM
;
A
#
# COMPACT_ATOMS: atom_id res chain seq x y z
N MET A 1 14.36 1.57 14.73
CA MET A 1 13.49 1.99 15.81
C MET A 1 13.88 1.15 17.00
N LYS A 2 14.14 1.77 18.15
CA LYS A 2 14.45 1.01 19.37
C LYS A 2 13.19 0.28 19.84
N LYS A 3 13.35 -0.75 20.68
CA LYS A 3 12.21 -1.56 21.16
C LYS A 3 11.12 -0.71 21.81
N GLU A 4 11.53 0.22 22.67
CA GLU A 4 10.64 1.13 23.40
C GLU A 4 9.87 2.08 22.47
N ASP A 5 10.55 2.62 21.44
CA ASP A 5 9.90 3.47 20.45
C ASP A 5 8.88 2.69 19.62
N PHE A 6 9.19 1.43 19.28
CA PHE A 6 8.27 0.59 18.52
C PHE A 6 6.99 0.31 19.30
N GLU A 7 7.08 -0.07 20.56
CA GLU A 7 5.89 -0.33 21.39
C GLU A 7 5.03 0.92 21.58
N LYS A 8 5.69 2.09 21.69
CA LYS A 8 5.04 3.40 21.82
C LYS A 8 4.29 3.82 20.54
N TYR A 9 4.87 3.55 19.37
CA TYR A 9 4.33 3.96 18.07
C TYR A 9 3.66 2.81 17.30
N LEU A 10 3.42 1.68 17.97
CA LEU A 10 2.70 0.55 17.43
C LEU A 10 1.30 0.99 17.00
N MET A 11 0.93 0.69 15.75
CA MET A 11 -0.38 1.01 15.21
C MET A 11 -1.45 0.19 15.95
N ARG A 12 -2.52 0.84 16.39
CA ARG A 12 -3.57 0.27 17.24
C ARG A 12 -4.97 0.59 16.72
N ASN A 13 -5.90 -0.33 16.94
CA ASN A 13 -7.33 -0.10 16.76
C ASN A 13 -7.83 0.93 17.80
N GLU A 14 -9.07 1.39 17.63
CA GLU A 14 -9.72 2.32 18.58
C GLU A 14 -9.75 1.80 20.02
N ASP A 15 -9.85 0.47 20.20
CA ASP A 15 -9.81 -0.21 21.49
C ASP A 15 -8.39 -0.38 22.08
N SER A 16 -7.38 0.25 21.46
CA SER A 16 -5.96 0.17 21.82
C SER A 16 -5.30 -1.19 21.60
N THR A 17 -5.96 -2.17 20.98
CA THR A 17 -5.33 -3.43 20.58
C THR A 17 -4.38 -3.22 19.39
N PRO A 18 -3.22 -3.90 19.33
CA PRO A 18 -2.36 -3.86 18.15
C PRO A 18 -3.10 -4.29 16.88
N ILE A 19 -2.94 -3.52 15.80
CA ILE A 19 -3.49 -3.91 14.50
C ILE A 19 -2.61 -5.03 13.93
N LYS A 20 -3.22 -6.18 13.67
CA LYS A 20 -2.57 -7.23 12.86
C LYS A 20 -2.55 -6.79 11.42
N MET A 21 -1.37 -6.79 10.82
CA MET A 21 -1.20 -6.41 9.43
C MET A 21 -0.69 -7.58 8.61
N TYR A 22 -1.15 -7.67 7.38
CA TYR A 22 -0.90 -8.76 6.48
C TYR A 22 -0.21 -8.24 5.23
N ARG A 23 0.73 -9.02 4.70
CA ARG A 23 1.34 -8.75 3.40
C ARG A 23 1.42 -10.02 2.59
N GLY A 24 0.80 -10.00 1.41
CA GLY A 24 0.98 -10.99 0.37
C GLY A 24 2.22 -10.67 -0.46
N PHE A 25 3.00 -11.69 -0.79
CA PHE A 25 4.15 -11.58 -1.69
C PHE A 25 4.45 -12.93 -2.35
N HIS A 26 5.31 -12.88 -3.36
CA HIS A 26 5.82 -14.08 -4.02
C HIS A 26 7.30 -14.28 -3.65
N ALA A 27 7.69 -15.52 -3.38
CA ALA A 27 9.08 -15.89 -3.12
C ALA A 27 9.34 -17.35 -3.53
N GLU A 28 10.58 -17.66 -3.91
CA GLU A 28 11.01 -19.05 -4.07
C GLU A 28 11.08 -19.74 -2.70
N GLU A 29 10.92 -21.08 -2.65
CA GLU A 29 10.86 -21.86 -1.40
C GLU A 29 12.02 -21.54 -0.43
N GLY A 30 13.24 -21.41 -0.96
CA GLY A 30 14.45 -21.10 -0.18
C GLY A 30 14.59 -19.63 0.26
N GLU A 31 13.73 -18.74 -0.22
CA GLU A 31 13.78 -17.30 0.07
C GLU A 31 12.62 -16.81 0.95
N ILE A 32 11.62 -17.65 1.22
CA ILE A 32 10.42 -17.27 1.99
C ILE A 32 10.77 -16.61 3.33
N GLU A 33 11.62 -17.24 4.14
CA GLU A 33 12.00 -16.74 5.46
C GLU A 33 12.69 -15.38 5.38
N LYS A 34 13.62 -15.23 4.42
CA LYS A 34 14.32 -13.96 4.15
C LYS A 34 13.34 -12.84 3.77
N HIS A 35 12.29 -13.13 3.01
CA HIS A 35 11.25 -12.17 2.63
C HIS A 35 10.29 -11.84 3.78
N LEU A 36 10.01 -12.79 4.67
CA LEU A 36 9.23 -12.57 5.89
C LEU A 36 9.98 -11.66 6.86
N GLU A 37 11.26 -11.94 7.11
CA GLU A 37 12.08 -11.12 8.02
C GLU A 37 12.44 -9.74 7.45
N ASN A 38 12.44 -9.61 6.12
CA ASN A 38 12.76 -8.35 5.46
C ASN A 38 11.87 -8.09 4.25
N PRO A 39 10.69 -7.47 4.46
CA PRO A 39 9.73 -7.19 3.39
C PRO A 39 10.21 -6.14 2.37
N PHE A 40 11.39 -5.54 2.57
CA PHE A 40 12.00 -4.54 1.68
C PHE A 40 12.95 -5.14 0.64
N ILE A 41 13.24 -6.45 0.65
CA ILE A 41 14.26 -7.06 -0.23
C ILE A 41 13.83 -7.09 -1.70
N THR A 42 12.53 -7.15 -1.99
CA THR A 42 12.05 -7.54 -3.31
C THR A 42 10.82 -6.76 -3.72
N PHE A 43 10.97 -5.55 -4.27
CA PHE A 43 9.91 -4.92 -5.06
C PHE A 43 10.45 -3.89 -6.05
N ASN A 44 9.78 -3.79 -7.20
CA ASN A 44 9.86 -2.63 -8.11
C ASN A 44 9.16 -1.38 -7.53
N ARG A 45 8.61 -1.49 -6.32
CA ARG A 45 7.95 -0.43 -5.56
C ARG A 45 8.90 0.13 -4.51
N ALA A 46 8.75 1.40 -4.20
CA ALA A 46 9.68 2.08 -3.30
C ALA A 46 9.52 1.67 -1.82
N VAL A 47 8.35 1.19 -1.40
CA VAL A 47 8.10 0.62 -0.05
C VAL A 47 7.10 -0.54 -0.12
N PRO A 48 7.13 -1.48 0.84
CA PRO A 48 6.13 -2.54 0.93
C PRO A 48 4.75 -2.01 1.37
N THR A 49 3.71 -2.63 0.84
CA THR A 49 2.31 -2.42 1.28
C THR A 49 1.89 -3.52 2.25
N PHE A 50 1.27 -3.11 3.35
CA PHE A 50 0.59 -4.00 4.30
C PHE A 50 -0.88 -3.61 4.39
N THR A 51 -1.74 -4.57 4.72
CA THR A 51 -3.18 -4.37 4.82
C THR A 51 -3.71 -4.95 6.12
N GLY A 52 -4.78 -4.36 6.66
CA GLY A 52 -5.52 -4.96 7.78
C GLY A 52 -6.33 -6.21 7.39
N SER A 53 -6.42 -6.53 6.08
CA SER A 53 -7.25 -7.61 5.56
C SER A 53 -6.41 -8.83 5.14
N PRO A 54 -6.54 -9.99 5.81
CA PRO A 54 -5.87 -11.22 5.38
C PRO A 54 -6.36 -11.70 4.01
N HIS A 55 -7.61 -11.42 3.66
CA HIS A 55 -8.17 -11.76 2.35
C HIS A 55 -7.47 -10.96 1.23
N THR A 56 -7.34 -9.64 1.40
CA THR A 56 -6.67 -8.77 0.43
C THR A 56 -5.19 -9.16 0.27
N ALA A 57 -4.50 -9.49 1.37
CA ALA A 57 -3.14 -10.00 1.31
C ALA A 57 -3.06 -11.34 0.54
N SER A 58 -4.05 -12.22 0.70
CA SER A 58 -4.12 -13.48 -0.05
C SER A 58 -4.31 -13.24 -1.55
N VAL A 59 -5.13 -12.25 -1.95
CA VAL A 59 -5.27 -11.87 -3.36
C VAL A 59 -3.91 -11.45 -3.93
N TYR A 60 -3.15 -10.59 -3.23
CA TYR A 60 -1.81 -10.21 -3.68
C TYR A 60 -0.80 -11.37 -3.72
N ALA A 61 -0.99 -12.39 -2.89
CA ALA A 61 -0.15 -13.59 -2.87
C ALA A 61 -0.49 -14.60 -3.98
N VAL A 62 -1.71 -14.58 -4.52
CA VAL A 62 -2.19 -15.61 -5.48
C VAL A 62 -2.38 -15.03 -6.89
N SER A 63 -2.64 -13.74 -7.01
CA SER A 63 -2.83 -13.05 -8.29
C SER A 63 -2.02 -11.75 -8.28
N PRO A 64 -0.71 -11.81 -8.57
CA PRO A 64 0.11 -10.62 -8.56
C PRO A 64 -0.34 -9.66 -9.67
N ASN A 65 -0.39 -8.37 -9.36
CA ASN A 65 -0.71 -7.32 -10.34
C ASN A 65 0.26 -7.26 -11.54
N ASN A 66 1.41 -7.94 -11.46
CA ASN A 66 2.34 -8.09 -12.58
C ASN A 66 2.61 -9.58 -12.85
N TYR A 67 1.98 -10.11 -13.90
CA TYR A 67 2.12 -11.49 -14.37
C TYR A 67 3.52 -11.83 -14.92
N GLU A 68 4.37 -10.83 -15.21
CA GLU A 68 5.76 -11.08 -15.65
C GLU A 68 6.64 -11.70 -14.54
N HIS A 69 6.18 -11.67 -13.29
CA HIS A 69 6.85 -12.30 -12.14
C HIS A 69 6.27 -13.67 -11.77
N ASP A 70 5.30 -14.16 -12.53
CA ASP A 70 4.82 -15.54 -12.43
C ASP A 70 5.80 -16.48 -13.15
N THR A 71 6.95 -16.72 -12.55
CA THR A 71 8.00 -17.60 -13.09
C THR A 71 7.65 -19.09 -12.97
N GLY A 72 6.45 -19.43 -12.48
CA GLY A 72 5.98 -20.81 -12.31
C GLY A 72 6.57 -21.56 -11.10
N ASP A 73 7.68 -21.07 -10.54
CA ASP A 73 8.40 -21.67 -9.40
C ASP A 73 8.29 -20.85 -8.10
N SER A 74 7.54 -19.75 -8.10
CA SER A 74 7.32 -18.90 -6.93
C SER A 74 6.09 -19.32 -6.12
N TYR A 75 6.19 -19.19 -4.80
CA TYR A 75 5.12 -19.44 -3.83
C TYR A 75 4.44 -18.13 -3.48
N GLY A 76 3.11 -18.14 -3.41
CA GLY A 76 2.34 -17.08 -2.78
C GLY A 76 2.45 -17.20 -1.27
N VAL A 77 2.85 -16.16 -0.57
CA VAL A 77 3.02 -16.17 0.88
C VAL A 77 2.32 -14.97 1.50
N VAL A 78 1.57 -15.20 2.57
CA VAL A 78 1.02 -14.14 3.43
C VAL A 78 1.73 -14.20 4.77
N GLY A 79 2.47 -13.14 5.09
CA GLY A 79 3.03 -12.94 6.43
C GLY A 79 2.15 -12.06 7.31
N ILE A 80 2.28 -12.21 8.62
CA ILE A 80 1.62 -11.38 9.64
C ILE A 80 2.67 -10.49 10.32
N TYR A 81 2.33 -9.23 10.50
CA TYR A 81 3.26 -8.20 10.94
C TYR A 81 2.62 -7.24 11.94
N GLU A 82 3.47 -6.72 12.82
CA GLU A 82 3.23 -5.51 13.59
C GLU A 82 3.97 -4.34 12.91
N ILE A 83 3.32 -3.18 12.84
CA ILE A 83 3.91 -1.98 12.25
C ILE A 83 3.87 -0.83 13.25
N ALA A 84 4.97 -0.09 13.34
CA ALA A 84 5.10 1.11 14.16
C ALA A 84 5.45 2.33 13.30
N MET A 85 4.60 3.36 13.33
CA MET A 85 4.82 4.62 12.61
C MET A 85 4.60 5.78 13.57
N LYS A 86 5.65 6.60 13.75
CA LYS A 86 5.65 7.75 14.66
C LYS A 86 4.91 8.94 14.07
N LYS A 87 5.06 9.16 12.76
CA LYS A 87 4.47 10.27 12.02
C LYS A 87 4.13 9.82 10.60
N PRO A 88 3.17 8.91 10.43
CA PRO A 88 2.66 8.58 9.11
C PRO A 88 1.91 9.78 8.51
N LEU A 89 1.95 9.90 7.19
CA LEU A 89 0.93 10.66 6.47
C LEU A 89 -0.35 9.85 6.54
N ILE A 90 -1.43 10.41 7.06
CA ILE A 90 -2.74 9.76 7.02
C ILE A 90 -3.50 10.34 5.82
N ILE A 91 -4.09 9.46 5.02
CA ILE A 91 -4.97 9.79 3.89
C ILE A 91 -6.32 9.13 4.21
N ASN A 92 -7.20 9.88 4.87
CA ASN A 92 -8.23 9.33 5.75
C ASN A 92 -9.61 9.23 5.08
N GLU A 93 -9.84 9.95 3.98
CA GLU A 93 -11.20 10.35 3.63
C GLU A 93 -11.74 9.67 2.37
N SER A 94 -10.88 9.18 1.47
CA SER A 94 -11.35 8.41 0.32
C SER A 94 -10.28 7.52 -0.31
N ARG A 95 -10.69 6.67 -1.27
CA ARG A 95 -9.78 5.93 -2.18
C ARG A 95 -8.94 6.87 -3.06
N TYR A 96 -9.35 8.13 -3.08
CA TYR A 96 -8.79 9.21 -3.82
C TYR A 96 -8.26 10.28 -2.86
N ILE A 97 -7.36 11.10 -3.38
CA ILE A 97 -6.90 12.30 -2.69
C ILE A 97 -7.08 13.46 -3.66
N ASP A 98 -7.77 14.49 -3.18
CA ASP A 98 -8.11 15.66 -3.99
C ASP A 98 -6.88 16.54 -4.17
N TYR A 99 -6.85 17.29 -5.27
CA TYR A 99 -5.75 18.18 -5.60
C TYR A 99 -5.43 19.18 -4.47
N VAL A 100 -6.46 19.69 -3.80
CA VAL A 100 -6.37 20.60 -2.67
C VAL A 100 -5.62 19.96 -1.50
N ASP A 101 -5.94 18.71 -1.13
CA ASP A 101 -5.28 17.99 -0.04
C ASP A 101 -3.79 17.77 -0.32
N ILE A 102 -3.43 17.44 -1.57
CA ILE A 102 -2.03 17.31 -1.96
C ILE A 102 -1.34 18.69 -1.89
N ARG A 103 -1.99 19.78 -2.31
CA ARG A 103 -1.44 21.14 -2.10
C ARG A 103 -1.28 21.49 -0.62
N GLU A 104 -2.17 21.07 0.27
CA GLU A 104 -2.02 21.32 1.70
C GLU A 104 -0.87 20.50 2.32
N ILE A 105 -0.75 19.22 1.94
CA ILE A 105 0.30 18.32 2.43
C ILE A 105 1.68 18.75 1.93
N PHE A 106 1.78 19.16 0.67
CA PHE A 106 3.04 19.32 -0.03
C PHE A 106 3.35 20.76 -0.47
N GLY A 107 2.34 21.59 -0.72
CA GLY A 107 2.44 22.88 -1.40
C GLY A 107 3.33 23.90 -0.69
N SER A 108 3.24 24.03 0.64
CA SER A 108 4.10 24.97 1.39
C SER A 108 5.57 24.56 1.48
N LYS A 109 5.92 23.32 1.07
CA LYS A 109 7.26 22.74 1.23
C LYS A 109 7.96 22.46 -0.10
N LEU A 110 7.27 22.69 -1.22
CA LEU A 110 7.75 22.43 -2.57
C LEU A 110 8.02 23.71 -3.39
N GLU A 111 8.07 24.87 -2.72
CA GLU A 111 8.06 26.23 -3.30
C GLU A 111 9.22 26.62 -4.23
N THR A 112 10.10 25.72 -4.68
CA THR A 112 11.20 26.17 -5.55
C THR A 112 11.34 25.50 -6.91
N ILE A 113 11.22 24.18 -7.10
CA ILE A 113 11.39 23.58 -8.46
C ILE A 113 10.51 22.35 -8.73
N GLN A 114 9.89 21.74 -7.71
CA GLN A 114 9.41 20.35 -7.88
C GLN A 114 7.90 20.17 -7.85
N TRP A 115 7.07 21.12 -7.41
CA TRP A 115 5.63 20.89 -7.40
C TRP A 115 5.02 20.81 -8.80
N GLN A 116 5.33 21.79 -9.66
CA GLN A 116 4.86 21.71 -11.04
C GLN A 116 5.48 20.52 -11.76
N SER A 117 6.79 20.30 -11.76
CA SER A 117 7.36 19.11 -12.42
C SER A 117 6.87 17.78 -11.84
N PHE A 118 6.58 17.69 -10.53
CA PHE A 118 5.94 16.53 -9.91
C PHE A 118 4.52 16.32 -10.44
N LEU A 119 3.74 17.39 -10.54
CA LEU A 119 2.41 17.36 -11.15
C LEU A 119 2.49 17.02 -12.64
N GLU A 120 3.30 17.75 -13.43
CA GLU A 120 3.52 17.49 -14.86
C GLU A 120 3.87 16.03 -15.13
N GLU A 121 4.80 15.43 -14.38
CA GLU A 121 5.21 14.04 -14.56
C GLU A 121 4.20 13.00 -13.98
N THR A 122 3.28 13.42 -13.11
CA THR A 122 2.21 12.57 -12.57
C THR A 122 0.96 12.64 -13.47
N MET A 123 0.64 13.83 -13.98
CA MET A 123 -0.40 14.12 -14.97
C MET A 123 -0.06 13.50 -16.34
N SER A 124 1.20 13.59 -16.80
CA SER A 124 1.64 13.00 -18.07
C SER A 124 1.56 11.47 -18.13
N LYS A 125 1.29 10.83 -16.98
CA LYS A 125 1.09 9.39 -16.86
C LYS A 125 -0.40 9.00 -16.80
N GLY A 126 -1.33 9.96 -16.92
CA GLY A 126 -2.79 9.72 -16.90
C GLY A 126 -3.36 9.41 -15.52
N VAL A 127 -2.65 9.75 -14.44
CA VAL A 127 -2.98 9.24 -13.09
C VAL A 127 -4.07 10.08 -12.40
N TRP A 128 -4.34 11.28 -12.91
CA TRP A 128 -5.36 12.16 -12.38
C TRP A 128 -6.69 11.93 -13.09
N ASN A 129 -7.75 11.93 -12.30
CA ASN A 129 -9.11 11.75 -12.77
C ASN A 129 -9.92 13.01 -12.51
N HIS A 130 -10.70 13.43 -13.49
CA HIS A 130 -11.74 14.43 -13.37
C HIS A 130 -13.03 13.85 -13.97
N ASP A 131 -14.15 13.93 -13.26
CA ASP A 131 -15.43 13.32 -13.65
C ASP A 131 -15.34 11.81 -14.00
N GLY A 132 -14.39 11.09 -13.40
CA GLY A 132 -14.20 9.66 -13.64
C GLY A 132 -13.38 9.30 -14.89
N CYS A 133 -12.77 10.30 -15.54
CA CYS A 133 -11.91 10.13 -16.71
C CYS A 133 -10.49 10.58 -16.41
N GLU A 134 -9.49 9.85 -16.92
CA GLU A 134 -8.10 10.28 -16.89
C GLU A 134 -7.95 11.64 -17.59
N THR A 135 -7.24 12.57 -16.98
CA THR A 135 -7.00 13.93 -17.49
C THR A 135 -5.49 14.13 -17.69
N ASP A 136 -5.09 14.69 -18.83
CA ASP A 136 -3.70 15.06 -19.07
C ASP A 136 -3.35 16.45 -18.54
N LEU A 137 -2.07 16.80 -18.59
CA LEU A 137 -1.57 18.06 -18.02
C LEU A 137 -2.11 19.31 -18.75
N ASP A 138 -2.24 19.23 -20.07
CA ASP A 138 -2.68 20.38 -20.87
C ASP A 138 -4.16 20.63 -20.59
N GLU A 139 -4.97 19.57 -20.54
CA GLU A 139 -6.38 19.64 -20.15
C GLU A 139 -6.57 20.16 -18.73
N PHE A 140 -5.76 19.70 -17.76
CA PHE A 140 -5.82 20.17 -16.38
C PHE A 140 -5.44 21.65 -16.24
N ASN A 141 -4.45 22.12 -16.99
CA ASN A 141 -4.03 23.53 -16.94
C ASN A 141 -5.05 24.46 -17.62
N ASP A 142 -5.86 23.94 -18.54
CA ASP A 142 -6.94 24.66 -19.20
C ASP A 142 -8.24 24.71 -18.36
N MET A 143 -8.37 23.86 -17.33
CA MET A 143 -9.47 23.90 -16.34
C MET A 143 -9.42 25.17 -15.50
N ASP A 144 -10.60 25.65 -15.08
CA ASP A 144 -10.65 26.70 -14.06
C ASP A 144 -10.24 26.16 -12.68
N GLN A 145 -10.01 27.07 -11.71
CA GLN A 145 -9.51 26.67 -10.40
C GLN A 145 -10.51 25.77 -9.64
N ASP A 146 -11.81 25.97 -9.84
CA ASP A 146 -12.84 25.19 -9.15
C ASP A 146 -12.88 23.75 -9.72
N GLU A 147 -12.68 23.59 -11.04
CA GLU A 147 -12.53 22.30 -11.71
C GLU A 147 -11.23 21.57 -11.32
N GLN A 148 -10.10 22.28 -11.26
CA GLN A 148 -8.84 21.72 -10.79
C GLN A 148 -8.94 21.21 -9.35
N ASP A 149 -9.70 21.89 -8.49
CA ASP A 149 -9.89 21.51 -7.10
C ASP A 149 -10.78 20.26 -6.96
N MET A 150 -11.55 19.88 -7.98
CA MET A 150 -12.33 18.64 -8.06
C MET A 150 -11.54 17.46 -8.65
N ALA A 151 -10.35 17.69 -9.22
CA ALA A 151 -9.51 16.63 -9.74
C ALA A 151 -8.91 15.79 -8.59
N TYR A 152 -8.83 14.47 -8.81
CA TYR A 152 -8.39 13.54 -7.80
C TYR A 152 -7.43 12.47 -8.37
N ILE A 153 -6.62 11.86 -7.51
CA ILE A 153 -5.77 10.72 -7.86
C ILE A 153 -6.06 9.54 -6.94
N GLU A 154 -6.01 8.32 -7.49
CA GLU A 154 -6.07 7.09 -6.69
C GLU A 154 -4.85 6.98 -5.76
N THR A 155 -5.11 6.86 -4.46
CA THR A 155 -4.09 6.96 -3.41
C THR A 155 -2.97 5.92 -3.53
N TYR A 156 -3.24 4.74 -4.10
CA TYR A 156 -2.20 3.70 -4.24
C TYR A 156 -1.10 4.09 -5.24
N TRP A 157 -1.41 4.87 -6.29
CA TRP A 157 -0.40 5.35 -7.24
C TRP A 157 0.57 6.31 -6.59
N LEU A 158 0.02 7.27 -5.83
CA LEU A 158 0.81 8.21 -5.04
C LEU A 158 1.73 7.47 -4.06
N CYS A 159 1.20 6.42 -3.43
CA CYS A 159 1.89 5.62 -2.44
C CYS A 159 2.95 4.63 -3.00
N ASP A 160 2.88 4.27 -4.29
CA ASP A 160 3.86 3.42 -4.97
C ASP A 160 5.04 4.24 -5.56
N ASP A 161 4.89 5.56 -5.70
CA ASP A 161 5.88 6.44 -6.35
C ASP A 161 7.10 6.77 -5.44
N ALA A 162 8.30 6.41 -5.92
CA ALA A 162 9.55 6.62 -5.20
C ALA A 162 9.86 8.09 -4.87
N ARG A 163 9.42 9.02 -5.73
CA ARG A 163 9.66 10.47 -5.57
C ARG A 163 8.79 11.02 -4.46
N VAL A 164 7.53 10.61 -4.41
CA VAL A 164 6.61 10.94 -3.31
C VAL A 164 7.18 10.47 -1.98
N ILE A 165 7.64 9.22 -1.92
CA ILE A 165 8.20 8.66 -0.70
C ILE A 165 9.47 9.41 -0.28
N THR A 166 10.33 9.76 -1.24
CA THR A 166 11.54 10.56 -0.98
C THR A 166 11.19 11.93 -0.42
N LEU A 167 10.18 12.58 -0.98
CA LEU A 167 9.66 13.85 -0.49
C LEU A 167 9.08 13.69 0.92
N LEU A 168 8.18 12.75 1.15
CA LEU A 168 7.58 12.52 2.47
C LEU A 168 8.65 12.25 3.54
N LYS A 169 9.69 11.48 3.20
CA LYS A 169 10.88 11.28 4.06
C LYS A 169 11.57 12.61 4.38
N SER A 170 11.79 13.49 3.40
CA SER A 170 12.43 14.80 3.62
C SER A 170 11.59 15.73 4.50
N LEU A 171 10.26 15.58 4.46
CA LEU A 171 9.31 16.30 5.31
C LEU A 171 9.15 15.70 6.72
N GLY A 172 9.89 14.62 7.00
CA GLY A 172 9.94 13.95 8.30
C GLY A 172 8.78 12.98 8.55
N TYR A 173 8.04 12.57 7.52
CA TYR A 173 7.11 11.44 7.63
C TYR A 173 7.88 10.13 7.62
N ASP A 174 7.36 9.13 8.33
CA ASP A 174 7.97 7.79 8.43
C ASP A 174 7.08 6.67 7.86
N GLY A 175 5.98 7.02 7.21
CA GLY A 175 5.14 6.09 6.49
C GLY A 175 3.89 6.74 5.93
N ILE A 176 3.03 5.92 5.34
CA ILE A 176 1.70 6.32 4.87
C ILE A 176 0.68 5.34 5.45
N ALA A 177 -0.45 5.86 5.93
CA ALA A 177 -1.65 5.10 6.27
C ALA A 177 -2.80 5.63 5.42
N SER A 178 -3.40 4.77 4.60
CA SER A 178 -4.41 5.17 3.61
C SER A 178 -5.54 4.16 3.51
N ILE A 179 -6.58 4.52 2.77
CA ILE A 179 -7.62 3.59 2.33
C ILE A 179 -7.28 3.12 0.92
N GLY A 180 -6.95 1.84 0.79
CA GLY A 180 -6.73 1.15 -0.48
C GLY A 180 -7.98 0.49 -1.04
N VAL A 181 -7.80 -0.21 -2.15
CA VAL A 181 -8.83 -0.87 -2.96
C VAL A 181 -8.58 -2.38 -2.91
N SER A 182 -9.54 -3.16 -2.41
CA SER A 182 -9.52 -4.63 -2.45
C SER A 182 -10.57 -5.12 -3.42
N HIS A 183 -10.24 -6.13 -4.24
CA HIS A 183 -11.27 -6.79 -5.03
C HIS A 183 -12.07 -7.80 -4.19
N LEU A 184 -13.38 -7.91 -4.42
CA LEU A 184 -14.25 -8.98 -3.93
C LEU A 184 -14.45 -10.01 -5.05
N ASP A 185 -14.40 -11.30 -4.72
CA ASP A 185 -14.59 -12.37 -5.70
C ASP A 185 -16.03 -12.47 -6.24
N GLU A 186 -17.02 -11.90 -5.54
CA GLU A 186 -18.44 -11.99 -5.93
C GLU A 186 -18.93 -10.72 -6.63
N LYS A 187 -19.54 -10.89 -7.82
CA LYS A 187 -20.27 -9.84 -8.52
C LYS A 187 -21.50 -9.44 -7.71
N VAL A 188 -21.61 -8.18 -7.32
CA VAL A 188 -22.89 -7.59 -6.91
C VAL A 188 -23.50 -6.95 -8.16
N GLU A 189 -24.54 -7.59 -8.71
CA GLU A 189 -25.33 -7.05 -9.82
C GLU A 189 -25.96 -5.71 -9.39
N ASP A 190 -25.84 -4.66 -10.23
CA ASP A 190 -26.50 -3.34 -10.12
C ASP A 190 -25.60 -2.10 -9.86
N SER A 191 -24.52 -1.91 -10.63
CA SER A 191 -23.97 -0.57 -10.89
C SER A 191 -23.35 -0.47 -12.29
N PRO A 192 -23.79 0.47 -13.15
CA PRO A 192 -23.31 0.58 -14.53
C PRO A 192 -21.95 1.27 -14.69
N HIS A 193 -21.32 1.77 -13.62
CA HIS A 193 -20.10 2.57 -13.74
C HIS A 193 -18.90 2.09 -12.92
N TYR A 194 -19.05 1.13 -12.02
CA TYR A 194 -17.91 0.49 -11.36
C TYR A 194 -18.25 -0.97 -11.09
N ASP A 195 -17.29 -1.83 -11.36
CA ASP A 195 -17.34 -3.23 -11.00
C ASP A 195 -17.51 -3.32 -9.47
N ASN A 196 -18.70 -3.67 -8.99
CA ASN A 196 -19.07 -3.73 -7.56
C ASN A 196 -18.28 -4.80 -6.75
N ARG A 197 -17.16 -5.24 -7.31
CA ARG A 197 -16.16 -6.13 -6.73
C ARG A 197 -15.10 -5.34 -5.97
N ILE A 198 -15.40 -4.18 -5.36
CA ILE A 198 -14.38 -3.35 -4.71
C ILE A 198 -14.78 -3.02 -3.28
N CYS A 199 -13.97 -3.44 -2.31
CA CYS A 199 -14.07 -3.07 -0.90
C CYS A 199 -12.90 -2.16 -0.50
N ALA A 200 -13.16 -1.18 0.36
CA ALA A 200 -12.13 -0.37 0.97
C ALA A 200 -11.34 -1.20 2.01
N CYS A 201 -10.02 -1.13 1.98
CA CYS A 201 -9.18 -1.75 3.01
C CYS A 201 -8.12 -0.78 3.51
N SER A 202 -7.79 -0.82 4.80
CA SER A 202 -6.70 -0.01 5.32
C SER A 202 -5.37 -0.51 4.79
N GLU A 203 -4.57 0.38 4.23
CA GLU A 203 -3.19 0.14 3.79
C GLU A 203 -2.20 0.89 4.68
N TYR A 204 -1.06 0.25 4.95
CA TYR A 204 0.03 0.78 5.74
C TYR A 204 1.34 0.57 5.02
N ARG A 205 2.14 1.63 4.91
CA ARG A 205 3.36 1.67 4.10
C ARG A 205 4.49 2.30 4.91
N PRO A 206 5.16 1.51 5.78
CA PRO A 206 6.29 2.00 6.55
C PRO A 206 7.48 2.27 5.63
N PHE A 207 8.25 3.31 5.94
CA PHE A 207 9.35 3.77 5.09
C PHE A 207 10.69 3.09 5.37
N ASN A 208 10.80 2.40 6.51
CA ASN A 208 12.02 1.78 6.99
C ASN A 208 11.75 0.37 7.55
N LYS A 209 12.72 -0.53 7.39
CA LYS A 209 12.64 -1.93 7.86
C LYS A 209 12.39 -2.04 9.36
N ASP A 210 12.98 -1.15 10.14
CA ASP A 210 12.96 -1.17 11.59
C ASP A 210 11.61 -0.75 12.20
N GLN A 211 10.65 -0.37 11.35
CA GLN A 211 9.25 -0.11 11.68
C GLN A 211 8.36 -1.34 11.54
N VAL A 212 8.91 -2.47 11.08
CA VAL A 212 8.17 -3.71 10.83
C VAL A 212 8.73 -4.83 11.69
N ARG A 213 7.84 -5.58 12.33
CA ARG A 213 8.17 -6.85 12.99
C ARG A 213 7.29 -7.95 12.43
N TYR A 214 7.93 -8.99 11.92
CA TYR A 214 7.24 -10.21 11.54
C TYR A 214 6.85 -11.01 12.79
N GLU A 215 5.60 -11.45 12.86
CA GLU A 215 5.14 -12.42 13.85
C GLU A 215 5.61 -13.82 13.42
N SER A 216 6.77 -14.25 13.94
CA SER A 216 7.35 -15.57 13.66
C SER A 216 6.34 -16.71 13.87
N ASN A 217 6.39 -17.72 12.99
CA ASN A 217 5.57 -18.94 13.02
C ASN A 217 4.07 -18.72 12.71
N LYS A 218 3.71 -17.59 12.11
CA LYS A 218 2.35 -17.34 11.63
C LYS A 218 2.37 -16.84 10.19
N GLU A 219 2.59 -17.76 9.26
CA GLU A 219 2.49 -17.53 7.82
C GLU A 219 1.45 -18.44 7.18
N MET A 220 0.85 -17.96 6.10
CA MET A 220 0.04 -18.78 5.20
C MET A 220 0.80 -18.91 3.87
N VAL A 221 1.09 -20.14 3.46
CA VAL A 221 1.81 -20.43 2.20
C VAL A 221 0.83 -21.07 1.21
N TYR A 222 0.73 -20.45 0.05
CA TYR A 222 -0.08 -20.85 -1.09
C TYR A 222 0.85 -21.37 -2.19
N GLN A 223 0.67 -22.62 -2.60
CA GLN A 223 1.37 -23.13 -3.77
C GLN A 223 0.65 -22.64 -5.02
N ASN A 224 1.38 -21.99 -5.93
CA ASN A 224 0.87 -21.60 -7.21
C ASN A 224 0.35 -22.88 -7.93
N LYS A 225 -0.93 -22.91 -8.34
CA LYS A 225 -1.79 -24.07 -8.74
C LYS A 225 -2.80 -24.60 -7.69
N GLY A 226 -3.51 -23.71 -7.00
CA GLY A 226 -4.85 -24.02 -6.46
C GLY A 226 -4.91 -25.04 -5.31
N ARG A 227 -3.77 -25.35 -4.68
CA ARG A 227 -3.73 -26.12 -3.42
C ARG A 227 -3.27 -25.20 -2.29
N VAL A 228 -4.22 -24.82 -1.44
CA VAL A 228 -3.95 -24.23 -0.13
C VAL A 228 -3.25 -25.31 0.70
N ILE A 229 -1.98 -25.11 1.03
CA ILE A 229 -1.31 -25.88 2.09
C ILE A 229 -1.52 -25.06 3.36
N SER A 230 -2.71 -25.17 3.98
CA SER A 230 -2.90 -24.64 5.31
C SER A 230 -2.02 -25.47 6.27
N LYS A 231 -0.83 -24.97 6.56
CA LYS A 231 -0.12 -25.31 7.79
C LYS A 231 -0.05 -24.03 8.59
N GLU A 232 -0.94 -23.87 9.56
CA GLU A 232 -0.52 -23.24 10.80
C GLU A 232 0.68 -24.08 11.28
N ARG A 233 1.90 -23.60 11.05
CA ARG A 233 3.08 -24.18 11.71
C ARG A 233 3.05 -23.67 13.15
N GLU A 234 2.29 -24.32 14.02
CA GLU A 234 2.65 -24.33 15.42
C GLU A 234 4.01 -25.05 15.51
N VAL A 235 5.09 -24.27 15.59
CA VAL A 235 6.39 -24.80 15.95
C VAL A 235 6.31 -25.12 17.44
N GLU A 236 6.01 -26.38 17.76
CA GLU A 236 6.24 -26.91 19.11
C GLU A 236 7.72 -26.70 19.45
N MET A 237 7.99 -25.76 20.35
CA MET A 237 9.29 -25.71 21.03
C MET A 237 9.34 -26.88 22.00
N GLU A 238 10.09 -27.93 21.67
CA GLU A 238 10.55 -28.87 22.69
C GLU A 238 11.51 -28.14 23.65
N MET A 239 11.20 -28.25 24.95
CA MET A 239 11.98 -27.72 26.08
C MET A 239 13.35 -28.38 26.22
#